data_AF-A0A8S1VLI3-F1
#
_entry.id   AF-A0A8S1VLI3-F1
#
_cell.length_a   1.000
_cell.length_b   1.000
_cell.length_c   1.000
_cell.angle_alpha   90.00
_cell.angle_beta   90.00
_cell.angle_gamma   90.00
#
_symmetry.space_group_name_H-M   'P 1'
#
loop_
_entity.id
_entity.type
_entity.pdbx_description
1 polymer ?
#
loop_
_entity_poly.entity_id
_entity_poly.type
_entity_poly.pdbx_seq_one_letter_code
_entity_poly.pdbx_strand_id
1 'polypeptide(L)'
;MRYMILFAIIMLAVSEDIKCPAEMDTTVSCTKEYAPVCGYSSEDYQQGTFENSCFACRAKNVIYYKPEPCLVYSVPPPETSTSTNTNSNSSTSSSTSSIYKCDSPKVENAICPEYYKQTCGLFNSKIQCIKAPCGQEFSNECFACASANVDTYFFGNCNELPKEDTNQTSQTDYIKCSDPRPEMCDMLYTDTCAFTEFPCYSDSCMKLTGSGCQACSDKTVVGYMKQACSKYQQIFESSAADDQNSGTDDLTDQEVQYQCSLNRPTSCDDNVNEVCASQKCNDTVCKKEYSNECQACLDSATTSYSKGKCDVASSGTLLGVAFIIHLFI
;
A
#
# COMPACT_ATOMS: atom_id res chain seq x y z
N MET A 1 28.78 -40.05 -13.76
CA MET A 1 29.23 -39.15 -12.67
C MET A 1 28.90 -37.67 -12.93
N ARG A 2 29.04 -37.10 -14.14
CA ARG A 2 28.67 -35.69 -14.40
C ARG A 2 27.19 -35.34 -14.11
N TYR A 3 26.25 -36.26 -14.34
CA TYR A 3 24.83 -36.03 -14.06
C TYR A 3 24.43 -36.15 -12.58
N MET A 4 25.26 -36.79 -11.74
CA MET A 4 24.99 -36.91 -10.29
C MET A 4 25.28 -35.59 -9.56
N ILE A 5 26.24 -34.79 -10.05
CA ILE A 5 26.55 -33.47 -9.49
C ILE A 5 25.42 -32.48 -9.82
N LEU A 6 24.85 -32.56 -11.02
CA LEU A 6 23.70 -31.73 -11.43
C LEU A 6 22.44 -32.03 -10.61
N PHE A 7 22.15 -33.29 -10.32
CA PHE A 7 21.00 -33.65 -9.46
C PHE A 7 21.17 -33.19 -8.00
N ALA A 8 22.39 -33.17 -7.48
CA ALA A 8 22.66 -32.67 -6.12
C ALA A 8 22.52 -31.14 -5.98
N ILE A 9 22.82 -30.38 -7.04
CA ILE A 9 22.69 -28.91 -7.05
C ILE A 9 21.21 -28.49 -7.21
N ILE A 10 20.42 -29.23 -7.98
CA ILE A 10 18.99 -28.94 -8.19
C ILE A 10 18.15 -29.19 -6.91
N MET A 11 18.58 -30.09 -6.03
CA MET A 11 17.86 -30.41 -4.77
C MET A 11 18.06 -29.39 -3.63
N LEU A 12 18.88 -28.33 -3.81
CA LEU A 12 19.22 -27.38 -2.73
C LEU A 12 18.45 -26.06 -2.74
N ALA A 13 17.44 -25.88 -3.62
CA ALA A 13 16.79 -24.58 -3.83
C ALA A 13 15.28 -24.55 -3.52
N VAL A 14 14.80 -25.38 -2.59
CA VAL A 14 13.42 -25.25 -2.08
C VAL A 14 13.47 -24.47 -0.77
N SER A 15 13.21 -23.15 -0.82
CA SER A 15 13.00 -22.37 0.40
C SER A 15 11.65 -22.79 0.99
N GLU A 16 11.67 -23.68 1.97
CA GLU A 16 10.45 -24.06 2.66
C GLU A 16 9.97 -22.92 3.56
N ASP A 17 8.69 -22.57 3.46
CA ASP A 17 8.05 -21.58 4.32
C ASP A 17 8.04 -22.07 5.78
N ILE A 18 8.57 -21.26 6.70
CA ILE A 18 8.69 -21.64 8.10
C ILE A 18 7.41 -21.21 8.83
N LYS A 19 6.55 -22.19 9.16
CA LYS A 19 5.28 -21.93 9.86
C LYS A 19 5.51 -21.50 11.30
N CYS A 20 4.75 -20.49 11.74
CA CYS A 20 4.70 -20.09 13.14
C CYS A 20 4.01 -21.16 13.99
N PRO A 21 4.41 -21.32 15.26
CA PRO A 21 3.72 -22.22 16.18
C PRO A 21 2.27 -21.73 16.39
N ALA A 22 1.31 -22.65 16.33
CA ALA A 22 -0.12 -22.33 16.47
C ALA A 22 -0.47 -21.70 17.83
N GLU A 23 0.31 -22.01 18.87
CA GLU A 23 0.19 -21.44 20.20
C GLU A 23 1.54 -20.85 20.60
N MET A 24 1.69 -19.54 20.41
CA MET A 24 2.85 -18.82 20.89
C MET A 24 2.58 -18.30 22.30
N ASP A 25 3.40 -18.71 23.27
CA ASP A 25 3.30 -18.22 24.64
C ASP A 25 3.66 -16.73 24.68
N THR A 26 2.64 -15.87 24.80
CA THR A 26 2.80 -14.42 24.85
C THR A 26 3.53 -13.92 26.10
N THR A 27 3.72 -14.77 27.12
CA THR A 27 4.46 -14.44 28.34
C THR A 27 5.98 -14.50 28.12
N VAL A 28 6.45 -15.18 27.08
CA VAL A 28 7.86 -15.23 26.72
C VAL A 28 8.22 -13.97 25.93
N SER A 29 9.20 -13.21 26.43
CA SER A 29 9.75 -12.05 25.73
C SER A 29 10.64 -12.49 24.57
N CYS A 30 10.44 -11.90 23.39
CA CYS A 30 11.35 -12.11 22.26
C CYS A 30 12.74 -11.55 22.57
N THR A 31 13.78 -12.26 22.11
CA THR A 31 15.15 -11.75 22.16
C THR A 31 15.28 -10.54 21.22
N LYS A 32 16.16 -9.59 21.57
CA LYS A 32 16.45 -8.41 20.74
C LYS A 32 17.53 -8.68 19.68
N GLU A 33 17.67 -9.93 19.27
CA GLU A 33 18.61 -10.29 18.20
C GLU A 33 18.02 -9.84 16.87
N TYR A 34 18.82 -9.16 16.06
CA TYR A 34 18.40 -8.66 14.76
C TYR A 34 18.73 -9.70 13.68
N ALA A 35 17.70 -10.41 13.22
CA ALA A 35 17.76 -11.44 12.19
C ALA A 35 16.48 -11.35 11.35
N PRO A 36 16.39 -10.35 10.46
CA PRO A 36 15.11 -9.92 9.91
C PRO A 36 14.45 -10.99 9.04
N VAL A 37 13.12 -11.05 9.13
CA VAL A 37 12.29 -12.02 8.41
C VAL A 37 11.09 -11.33 7.77
N CYS A 38 10.51 -11.96 6.74
CA CYS A 38 9.30 -11.49 6.09
C CYS A 38 8.11 -12.36 6.53
N GLY A 39 7.11 -11.75 7.17
CA GLY A 39 5.92 -12.45 7.65
C GLY A 39 4.77 -12.44 6.66
N TYR A 40 4.02 -13.54 6.57
CA TYR A 40 2.90 -13.74 5.65
C TYR A 40 1.66 -14.26 6.35
N SER A 41 0.47 -13.92 5.84
CA SER A 41 -0.82 -14.45 6.31
C SER A 41 -1.18 -15.80 5.68
N SER A 42 -2.36 -16.35 6.01
CA SER A 42 -2.92 -17.56 5.39
C SER A 42 -3.16 -17.44 3.89
N GLU A 43 -3.28 -16.22 3.38
CA GLU A 43 -3.59 -15.91 1.99
C GLU A 43 -2.33 -15.49 1.20
N ASP A 44 -1.15 -15.82 1.74
CA ASP A 44 0.16 -15.41 1.20
C ASP A 44 0.34 -13.88 1.10
N TYR A 45 -0.45 -13.11 1.84
CA TYR A 45 -0.31 -11.65 1.88
C TYR A 45 0.85 -11.26 2.79
N GLN A 46 1.82 -10.54 2.21
CA GLN A 46 2.96 -10.00 2.92
C GLN A 46 2.53 -9.00 3.99
N GLN A 47 2.79 -9.32 5.26
CA GLN A 47 2.46 -8.46 6.40
C GLN A 47 3.57 -7.44 6.70
N GLY A 48 4.82 -7.73 6.32
CA GLY A 48 5.96 -6.83 6.49
C GLY A 48 7.22 -7.51 7.01
N THR A 49 8.30 -6.73 7.09
CA THR A 49 9.59 -7.15 7.64
C THR A 49 9.59 -6.99 9.16
N PHE A 50 10.01 -8.01 9.88
CA PHE A 50 10.12 -8.01 11.34
C PHE A 50 11.57 -8.16 11.77
N GLU A 51 11.92 -7.66 12.96
CA GLU A 51 13.29 -7.71 13.50
C GLU A 51 13.85 -9.13 13.60
N ASN A 52 12.99 -10.10 13.94
CA ASN A 52 13.29 -11.53 13.94
C ASN A 52 12.00 -12.38 13.88
N SER A 53 12.18 -13.70 13.76
CA SER A 53 11.11 -14.69 13.68
C SER A 53 10.15 -14.67 14.87
N CYS A 54 10.64 -14.37 16.08
CA CYS A 54 9.80 -14.28 17.26
C CYS A 54 8.82 -13.10 17.15
N PHE A 55 9.30 -11.93 16.72
CA PHE A 55 8.42 -10.78 16.49
C PHE A 55 7.43 -11.01 15.34
N ALA A 56 7.86 -11.69 14.27
CA ALA A 56 6.97 -12.07 13.17
C ALA A 56 5.83 -12.96 13.68
N CYS A 57 6.13 -14.06 14.38
CA CYS A 57 5.11 -15.00 14.85
C CYS A 57 4.21 -14.49 15.97
N ARG A 58 4.57 -13.38 16.66
CA ARG A 58 3.67 -12.69 17.59
C ARG A 58 2.67 -11.76 16.91
N ALA A 59 2.91 -11.39 15.66
CA ALA A 59 2.01 -10.51 14.93
C ALA A 59 0.69 -11.25 14.65
N LYS A 60 -0.43 -10.57 14.88
CA LYS A 60 -1.78 -11.16 14.91
C LYS A 60 -2.17 -11.93 13.62
N ASN A 61 -1.58 -11.57 12.49
CA ASN A 61 -1.95 -12.07 11.16
C ASN A 61 -0.79 -12.78 10.44
N VAL A 62 0.31 -13.09 11.13
CA VAL A 62 1.45 -13.81 10.53
C VAL A 62 1.32 -15.29 10.88
N ILE A 63 1.22 -16.14 9.86
CA ILE A 63 1.08 -17.60 9.98
C ILE A 63 2.38 -18.32 9.63
N TYR A 64 3.19 -17.73 8.75
CA TYR A 64 4.52 -18.23 8.42
C TYR A 64 5.45 -17.07 8.07
N TYR A 65 6.76 -17.34 8.04
CA TYR A 65 7.76 -16.36 7.65
C TYR A 65 8.84 -16.96 6.75
N LYS A 66 9.52 -16.10 6.00
CA LYS A 66 10.74 -16.41 5.24
C LYS A 66 11.97 -15.80 5.93
N PRO A 67 13.13 -16.48 5.96
CA PRO A 67 14.33 -16.06 6.69
C PRO A 67 15.11 -14.93 5.96
N GLU A 68 14.38 -14.01 5.36
CA GLU A 68 14.88 -12.85 4.63
C GLU A 68 13.90 -11.69 4.82
N PRO A 69 14.37 -10.43 4.84
CA PRO A 69 13.47 -9.29 4.90
C PRO A 69 12.56 -9.28 3.67
N CYS A 70 11.38 -8.69 3.79
CA CYS A 70 10.48 -8.59 2.67
C CYS A 70 11.12 -7.81 1.53
N LEU A 71 10.97 -8.32 0.32
CA LEU A 71 11.27 -7.56 -0.88
C LEU A 71 10.23 -6.44 -0.96
N VAL A 72 10.69 -5.22 -0.70
CA VAL A 72 9.92 -4.05 -1.10
C VAL A 72 9.99 -4.07 -2.62
N TYR A 73 8.96 -4.60 -3.27
CA TYR A 73 8.76 -4.39 -4.69
C TYR A 73 8.50 -2.89 -4.86
N SER A 74 9.58 -2.11 -5.00
CA SER A 74 9.49 -0.87 -5.75
C SER A 74 9.02 -1.32 -7.12
N VAL A 75 7.78 -0.98 -7.46
CA VAL A 75 7.20 -1.21 -8.79
C VAL A 75 8.31 -0.88 -9.81
N PRO A 76 8.78 -1.85 -10.60
CA PRO A 76 9.79 -1.57 -11.60
C PRO A 76 9.27 -0.43 -12.47
N PRO A 77 10.03 0.66 -12.70
CA PRO A 77 9.62 1.66 -13.67
C PRO A 77 9.39 0.95 -15.01
N PRO A 78 8.33 1.31 -15.76
CA PRO A 78 8.00 0.64 -17.01
C PRO A 78 9.23 0.63 -17.92
N GLU A 79 9.59 -0.57 -18.38
CA GLU A 79 10.77 -0.80 -19.21
C GLU A 79 10.75 0.15 -20.42
N THR A 80 11.62 1.17 -20.37
CA THR A 80 11.84 2.03 -21.53
C THR A 80 12.77 1.29 -22.47
N SER A 81 12.20 0.92 -23.61
CA SER A 81 12.87 0.21 -24.69
C SER A 81 14.14 0.95 -25.14
N THR A 82 15.23 0.20 -25.13
CA THR A 82 16.55 0.58 -25.62
C THR A 82 16.46 1.03 -27.08
N SER A 83 16.68 2.32 -27.34
CA SER A 83 16.92 2.85 -28.67
C SER A 83 18.24 3.62 -28.69
N THR A 84 19.12 3.12 -29.55
CA THR A 84 20.52 3.44 -29.78
C THR A 84 20.76 4.87 -30.32
N ASN A 85 21.77 5.53 -29.76
CA ASN A 85 22.62 6.61 -30.30
C ASN A 85 21.97 7.93 -30.80
N THR A 86 22.26 9.03 -30.09
CA THR A 86 22.87 10.25 -30.65
C THR A 86 23.49 11.09 -29.53
N ASN A 87 24.76 11.49 -29.72
CA ASN A 87 25.53 12.36 -28.84
C ASN A 87 24.83 13.70 -28.57
N SER A 88 24.59 14.01 -27.30
CA SER A 88 24.49 15.38 -26.79
C SER A 88 24.80 15.40 -25.28
N ASN A 89 25.88 16.10 -24.92
CA ASN A 89 26.26 16.42 -23.54
C ASN A 89 25.14 17.22 -22.87
N SER A 90 24.39 16.59 -21.96
CA SER A 90 23.83 17.21 -20.74
C SER A 90 23.13 16.11 -19.94
N SER A 91 23.88 15.45 -19.07
CA SER A 91 23.38 14.41 -18.18
C SER A 91 22.67 15.04 -16.99
N THR A 92 21.41 15.44 -17.16
CA THR A 92 20.50 15.68 -16.03
C THR A 92 19.69 14.41 -15.82
N SER A 93 20.29 13.45 -15.09
CA SER A 93 19.59 12.28 -14.61
C SER A 93 18.64 12.73 -13.52
N SER A 94 17.35 12.81 -13.84
CA SER A 94 16.29 13.24 -12.95
C SER A 94 15.94 12.07 -12.01
N SER A 95 16.77 11.81 -11.02
CA SER A 95 16.48 10.89 -9.92
C SER A 95 15.38 11.48 -9.03
N THR A 96 14.28 10.75 -8.86
CA THR A 96 13.21 11.07 -7.91
C THR A 96 13.74 10.92 -6.48
N SER A 97 14.09 12.04 -5.86
CA SER A 97 14.72 12.07 -4.54
C SER A 97 13.66 12.10 -3.43
N SER A 98 13.35 10.96 -2.83
CA SER A 98 12.46 10.93 -1.65
C SER A 98 13.08 11.73 -0.47
N ILE A 99 12.22 12.35 0.34
CA ILE A 99 12.62 13.07 1.57
C ILE A 99 12.58 12.10 2.76
N TYR A 100 13.66 12.06 3.53
CA TYR A 100 13.85 11.19 4.68
C TYR A 100 13.88 12.03 5.97
N LYS A 101 13.40 11.45 7.09
CA LYS A 101 13.46 12.10 8.41
C LYS A 101 14.71 11.69 9.16
N CYS A 102 15.28 12.61 9.93
CA CYS A 102 16.37 12.30 10.85
C CYS A 102 15.80 11.71 12.15
N ASP A 103 15.88 10.39 12.29
CA ASP A 103 15.36 9.68 13.47
C ASP A 103 16.36 9.57 14.63
N SER A 104 17.65 9.82 14.36
CA SER A 104 18.71 9.75 15.37
C SER A 104 18.74 10.98 16.29
N PRO A 105 19.08 10.82 17.58
CA PRO A 105 19.27 11.95 18.48
C PRO A 105 20.38 12.87 17.95
N LYS A 106 20.12 14.19 17.96
CA LYS A 106 21.08 15.21 17.51
C LYS A 106 22.17 15.34 18.56
N VAL A 107 23.28 14.61 18.38
CA VAL A 107 24.44 14.64 19.30
C VAL A 107 25.48 15.60 18.76
N GLU A 108 25.89 16.58 19.56
CA GLU A 108 27.07 17.39 19.27
C GLU A 108 28.29 16.46 19.17
N ASN A 109 28.96 16.42 18.01
CA ASN A 109 30.07 15.52 17.68
C ASN A 109 29.68 14.05 17.40
N ALA A 110 28.60 13.83 16.65
CA ALA A 110 28.30 12.50 16.12
C ALA A 110 29.49 11.92 15.33
N ILE A 111 29.82 10.65 15.59
CA ILE A 111 30.82 9.90 14.82
C ILE A 111 30.13 9.39 13.56
N CYS A 112 30.40 10.04 12.43
CA CYS A 112 29.84 9.64 11.14
C CYS A 112 30.85 8.89 10.29
N PRO A 113 30.40 7.85 9.53
CA PRO A 113 31.28 7.12 8.62
C PRO A 113 31.74 8.02 7.47
N GLU A 114 32.96 7.77 7.00
CA GLU A 114 33.61 8.54 5.95
C GLU A 114 33.32 7.95 4.56
N TYR A 115 32.04 7.88 4.19
CA TYR A 115 31.63 7.65 2.81
C TYR A 115 30.95 8.90 2.24
N TYR A 116 31.07 9.08 0.93
CA TYR A 116 30.47 10.22 0.23
C TYR A 116 29.17 9.79 -0.47
N LYS A 117 28.06 10.39 -0.05
CA LYS A 117 26.73 10.28 -0.64
C LYS A 117 26.04 11.64 -0.48
N GLN A 118 26.25 12.54 -1.44
CA GLN A 118 25.81 13.94 -1.34
C GLN A 118 24.36 14.03 -0.88
N THR A 119 24.15 14.81 0.17
CA THR A 119 22.87 14.89 0.87
C THR A 119 22.55 16.35 1.15
N CYS A 120 21.34 16.78 0.82
CA CYS A 120 20.83 18.07 1.27
C CYS A 120 20.04 17.88 2.56
N GLY A 121 20.51 18.48 3.66
CA GLY A 121 19.79 18.56 4.91
C GLY A 121 18.88 19.79 4.94
N LEU A 122 17.58 19.57 5.07
CA LEU A 122 16.57 20.63 5.17
C LEU A 122 16.47 21.14 6.61
N PHE A 123 16.50 22.46 6.76
CA PHE A 123 16.48 23.06 8.08
C PHE A 123 15.14 22.87 8.79
N ASN A 124 15.19 22.70 10.11
CA ASN A 124 14.01 22.65 10.95
C ASN A 124 13.37 24.04 11.13
N SER A 125 12.20 24.08 11.76
CA SER A 125 11.42 25.30 11.99
C SER A 125 12.09 26.36 12.88
N LYS A 126 13.22 26.06 13.53
CA LYS A 126 13.99 27.05 14.32
C LYS A 126 14.76 28.02 13.44
N ILE A 127 15.07 27.65 12.19
CA ILE A 127 15.72 28.54 11.22
C ILE A 127 14.65 29.18 10.34
N GLN A 128 14.57 30.51 10.37
CA GLN A 128 13.77 31.26 9.42
C GLN A 128 14.50 31.36 8.08
N CYS A 129 14.04 30.59 7.10
CA CYS A 129 14.58 30.64 5.75
C CYS A 129 14.11 31.92 5.04
N ILE A 130 15.05 32.83 4.77
CA ILE A 130 14.75 34.09 4.06
C ILE A 130 14.80 33.89 2.53
N LYS A 131 15.62 32.93 2.05
CA LYS A 131 15.83 32.67 0.62
C LYS A 131 16.10 31.18 0.38
N ALA A 132 15.44 30.62 -0.63
CA ALA A 132 15.62 29.23 -1.04
C ALA A 132 17.00 28.99 -1.73
N PRO A 133 17.53 27.75 -1.67
CA PRO A 133 16.98 26.58 -0.99
C PRO A 133 17.20 26.61 0.54
N CYS A 134 16.20 26.14 1.28
CA CYS A 134 16.19 26.14 2.75
C CYS A 134 16.90 24.91 3.33
N GLY A 135 18.18 24.74 2.99
CA GLY A 135 18.97 23.61 3.42
C GLY A 135 20.48 23.83 3.26
N GLN A 136 21.23 22.84 3.69
CA GLN A 136 22.69 22.81 3.58
C GLN A 136 23.15 21.47 3.00
N GLU A 137 24.19 21.49 2.19
CA GLU A 137 24.80 20.28 1.64
C GLU A 137 25.73 19.63 2.66
N PHE A 138 25.64 18.31 2.74
CA PHE A 138 26.45 17.44 3.58
C PHE A 138 27.03 16.31 2.74
N SER A 139 28.16 15.75 3.21
CA SER A 139 28.84 14.64 2.55
C SER A 139 28.02 13.35 2.57
N ASN A 140 27.21 13.12 3.61
CA ASN A 140 26.27 12.01 3.73
C ASN A 140 25.14 12.33 4.73
N GLU A 141 24.16 11.44 4.80
CA GLU A 141 22.97 11.52 5.67
C GLU A 141 23.30 11.57 7.16
N CYS A 142 24.39 10.93 7.60
CA CYS A 142 24.80 11.00 9.00
C CYS A 142 25.24 12.42 9.36
N PHE A 143 26.08 13.04 8.54
CA PHE A 143 26.51 14.43 8.78
C PHE A 143 25.34 15.41 8.70
N ALA A 144 24.37 15.18 7.82
CA ALA A 144 23.15 15.97 7.76
C ALA A 144 22.35 15.86 9.07
N CYS A 145 22.03 14.63 9.51
CA CYS A 145 21.22 14.40 10.71
C CYS A 145 21.93 14.68 12.04
N ALA A 146 23.26 14.71 12.06
CA ALA A 146 24.04 15.16 13.20
C ALA A 146 23.91 16.67 13.46
N SER A 147 23.54 17.45 12.44
CA SER A 147 23.35 18.89 12.58
C SER A 147 22.10 19.20 13.40
N ALA A 148 22.26 20.00 14.46
CA ALA A 148 21.15 20.43 15.33
C ALA A 148 20.02 21.14 14.57
N ASN A 149 20.35 21.71 13.41
CA ASN A 149 19.48 22.55 12.61
C ASN A 149 18.76 21.82 11.49
N VAL A 150 19.07 20.55 11.21
CA VAL A 150 18.45 19.76 10.13
C VAL A 150 17.39 18.83 10.71
N ASP A 151 16.21 18.70 10.08
CA ASP A 151 15.15 17.75 10.52
C ASP A 151 14.92 16.60 9.55
N THR A 152 15.04 16.91 8.26
CA THR A 152 14.83 15.98 7.16
C THR A 152 15.96 16.16 6.15
N TYR A 153 16.18 15.17 5.30
CA TYR A 153 17.19 15.24 4.25
C TYR A 153 16.72 14.56 2.97
N PHE A 154 17.36 14.84 1.85
CA PHE A 154 17.22 14.07 0.63
C PHE A 154 18.59 13.90 -0.03
N PHE A 155 18.75 12.86 -0.85
CA PHE A 155 20.01 12.63 -1.57
C PHE A 155 20.10 13.54 -2.80
N GLY A 156 21.24 14.20 -2.97
CA GLY A 156 21.49 15.15 -4.05
C GLY A 156 21.86 16.55 -3.55
N ASN A 157 21.84 17.50 -4.47
CA ASN A 157 22.18 18.90 -4.22
C ASN A 157 20.99 19.68 -3.66
N CYS A 158 21.21 20.68 -2.80
CA CYS A 158 20.10 21.49 -2.26
C CYS A 158 19.36 22.33 -3.31
N ASN A 159 19.97 22.60 -4.46
CA ASN A 159 19.33 23.28 -5.59
C ASN A 159 18.39 22.36 -6.38
N GLU A 160 18.50 21.05 -6.19
CA GLU A 160 17.68 20.01 -6.81
C GLU A 160 16.61 19.58 -5.81
N LEU A 161 15.83 20.54 -5.31
CA LEU A 161 14.71 20.22 -4.43
C LEU A 161 13.86 19.13 -5.10
N PRO A 162 13.61 18.00 -4.42
CA PRO A 162 12.74 16.99 -4.95
C PRO A 162 11.43 17.67 -5.30
N LYS A 163 11.03 17.54 -6.56
CA LYS A 163 9.63 17.79 -6.88
C LYS A 163 8.88 16.78 -6.03
N GLU A 164 8.04 17.27 -5.12
CA GLU A 164 7.15 16.42 -4.32
C GLU A 164 6.54 15.40 -5.28
N ASP A 165 6.91 14.14 -5.09
CA ASP A 165 6.38 13.09 -5.95
C ASP A 165 4.93 12.93 -5.55
N THR A 166 4.03 13.53 -6.34
CA THR A 166 2.58 13.45 -6.13
C THR A 166 2.06 12.01 -6.13
N ASN A 167 2.90 11.02 -6.50
CA ASN A 167 2.60 9.60 -6.46
C ASN A 167 3.16 8.83 -5.25
N GLN A 168 3.98 9.45 -4.39
CA GLN A 168 4.40 8.79 -3.15
C GLN A 168 3.34 9.04 -2.08
N THR A 169 2.37 8.13 -2.01
CA THR A 169 1.29 8.06 -1.01
C THR A 169 1.88 8.29 0.37
N SER A 170 1.80 9.54 0.85
CA SER A 170 2.03 9.86 2.25
C SER A 170 1.13 8.93 3.01
N GLN A 171 1.74 8.02 3.78
CA GLN A 171 1.07 6.94 4.48
C GLN A 171 -0.25 7.48 5.03
N THR A 172 -1.33 7.03 4.40
CA THR A 172 -2.70 7.48 4.58
C THR A 172 -3.22 6.91 5.88
N ASP A 173 -2.49 7.16 6.96
CA ASP A 173 -2.80 6.65 8.27
C ASP A 173 -4.02 7.42 8.76
N TYR A 174 -5.14 6.71 8.78
CA TYR A 174 -6.35 7.13 9.46
C TYR A 174 -6.02 7.33 10.96
N ILE A 175 -6.20 8.55 11.45
CA ILE A 175 -5.98 8.92 12.85
C ILE A 175 -7.35 9.03 13.53
N LYS A 176 -7.63 8.10 14.45
CA LYS A 176 -8.87 8.11 15.23
C LYS A 176 -8.85 9.24 16.27
N CYS A 177 -9.94 9.99 16.37
CA CYS A 177 -10.12 10.97 17.44
C CYS A 177 -10.38 10.27 18.78
N SER A 178 -9.74 10.72 19.84
CA SER A 178 -9.87 10.18 21.20
C SER A 178 -10.41 11.24 22.16
N ASP A 179 -11.12 10.80 23.20
CA ASP A 179 -11.57 11.67 24.28
C ASP A 179 -10.50 11.80 25.39
N PRO A 180 -10.37 12.97 26.05
CA PRO A 180 -11.16 14.19 25.84
C PRO A 180 -10.75 14.94 24.57
N ARG A 181 -11.74 15.48 23.85
CA ARG A 181 -11.51 16.25 22.64
C ARG A 181 -10.91 17.63 22.96
N PRO A 182 -10.00 18.14 22.11
CA PRO A 182 -9.40 19.44 22.33
C PRO A 182 -10.44 20.56 22.19
N GLU A 183 -10.46 21.47 23.15
CA GLU A 183 -11.29 22.69 23.09
C GLU A 183 -10.57 23.85 22.38
N MET A 184 -9.24 23.79 22.30
CA MET A 184 -8.39 24.79 21.67
C MET A 184 -7.36 24.12 20.76
N CYS A 185 -7.14 24.72 19.59
CA CYS A 185 -6.19 24.24 18.60
C CYS A 185 -5.17 25.31 18.27
N ASP A 186 -3.95 24.89 17.94
CA ASP A 186 -2.94 25.76 17.38
C ASP A 186 -3.35 26.22 15.97
N MET A 187 -2.80 27.36 15.53
CA MET A 187 -3.05 27.90 14.19
C MET A 187 -2.20 27.21 13.10
N LEU A 188 -1.75 25.98 13.34
CA LEU A 188 -1.00 25.23 12.35
C LEU A 188 -1.96 24.70 11.30
N TYR A 189 -1.83 25.20 10.07
CA TYR A 189 -2.68 24.78 8.96
C TYR A 189 -2.03 23.61 8.23
N THR A 190 -2.72 22.47 8.23
CA THR A 190 -2.40 21.26 7.46
C THR A 190 -3.69 20.74 6.84
N ASP A 191 -3.74 20.60 5.53
CA ASP A 191 -4.93 20.05 4.86
C ASP A 191 -5.30 18.71 5.49
N THR A 192 -6.50 18.65 6.07
CA THR A 192 -6.96 17.51 6.86
C THR A 192 -8.37 17.14 6.46
N CYS A 193 -8.56 15.91 6.01
CA CYS A 193 -9.88 15.37 5.75
C CYS A 193 -10.37 14.62 6.98
N ALA A 194 -11.41 15.16 7.61
CA ALA A 194 -12.08 14.57 8.76
C ALA A 194 -13.26 13.71 8.30
N PHE A 195 -13.57 12.67 9.06
CA PHE A 195 -14.65 11.73 8.78
C PHE A 195 -15.64 11.71 9.94
N THR A 196 -16.94 11.80 9.64
CA THR A 196 -18.01 11.68 10.65
C THR A 196 -18.39 10.23 10.95
N GLU A 197 -18.05 9.31 10.06
CA GLU A 197 -18.19 7.86 10.19
C GLU A 197 -17.00 7.17 9.52
N PHE A 198 -16.69 5.94 9.93
CA PHE A 198 -15.62 5.16 9.33
C PHE A 198 -16.05 3.70 9.18
N PRO A 199 -15.87 3.08 7.99
CA PRO A 199 -15.36 3.67 6.74
C PRO A 199 -16.33 4.68 6.12
N CYS A 200 -15.79 5.74 5.50
CA CYS A 200 -16.56 6.79 4.83
C CYS A 200 -16.51 6.60 3.31
N TYR A 201 -17.69 6.48 2.69
CA TYR A 201 -17.85 6.16 1.26
C TYR A 201 -18.48 7.28 0.43
N SER A 202 -18.73 8.45 1.01
CA SER A 202 -19.37 9.56 0.30
C SER A 202 -18.92 10.92 0.82
N ASP A 203 -19.15 11.95 0.02
CA ASP A 203 -18.85 13.35 0.36
C ASP A 203 -19.58 13.80 1.62
N SER A 204 -20.74 13.21 1.90
CA SER A 204 -21.56 13.57 3.05
C SER A 204 -20.92 13.20 4.40
N CYS A 205 -20.02 12.22 4.43
CA CYS A 205 -19.31 11.82 5.64
C CYS A 205 -17.91 12.44 5.78
N MET A 206 -17.50 13.27 4.82
CA MET A 206 -16.21 13.95 4.81
C MET A 206 -16.34 15.44 5.16
N LYS A 207 -15.33 15.98 5.84
CA LYS A 207 -15.25 17.39 6.17
C LYS A 207 -13.81 17.88 6.03
N LEU A 208 -13.61 18.91 5.20
CA LEU A 208 -12.32 19.57 5.12
C LEU A 208 -12.09 20.40 6.40
N THR A 209 -10.94 20.22 7.01
CA THR A 209 -10.53 20.91 8.23
C THR A 209 -9.09 21.41 8.09
N GLY A 210 -8.76 22.48 8.81
CA GLY A 210 -7.44 23.10 8.71
C GLY A 210 -6.37 22.37 9.52
N SER A 211 -6.71 21.42 10.39
CA SER A 211 -5.75 20.57 11.09
C SER A 211 -6.41 19.36 11.72
N GLY A 212 -5.60 18.38 12.12
CA GLY A 212 -6.07 17.23 12.92
C GLY A 212 -6.70 17.62 14.25
N CYS A 213 -6.22 18.71 14.87
CA CYS A 213 -6.85 19.22 16.09
C CYS A 213 -8.25 19.76 15.81
N GLN A 214 -8.40 20.58 14.76
CA GLN A 214 -9.71 21.10 14.35
C GLN A 214 -10.67 20.00 13.93
N ALA A 215 -10.17 18.93 13.31
CA ALA A 215 -10.95 17.73 13.02
C ALA A 215 -11.49 17.11 14.32
N CYS A 216 -10.62 16.83 15.29
CA CYS A 216 -11.03 16.13 16.51
C CYS A 216 -11.76 17.00 17.54
N SER A 217 -11.69 18.33 17.46
CA SER A 217 -12.47 19.23 18.32
C SER A 217 -13.98 19.16 18.01
N ASP A 218 -14.34 18.84 16.76
CA ASP A 218 -15.72 18.59 16.36
C ASP A 218 -16.18 17.21 16.85
N LYS A 219 -17.13 17.19 17.79
CA LYS A 219 -17.64 15.95 18.41
C LYS A 219 -18.25 14.95 17.42
N THR A 220 -18.64 15.39 16.23
CA THR A 220 -19.22 14.52 15.20
C THR A 220 -18.19 13.74 14.40
N VAL A 221 -16.91 14.15 14.45
CA VAL A 221 -15.82 13.52 13.71
C VAL A 221 -15.28 12.31 14.48
N VAL A 222 -15.15 11.14 13.82
CA VAL A 222 -14.59 9.90 14.40
C VAL A 222 -13.08 9.76 14.16
N GLY A 223 -12.55 10.39 13.12
CA GLY A 223 -11.14 10.38 12.79
C GLY A 223 -10.83 11.25 11.59
N TYR A 224 -9.56 11.32 11.19
CA TYR A 224 -9.11 12.14 10.07
C TYR A 224 -7.87 11.57 9.39
N MET A 225 -7.53 12.13 8.23
CA MET A 225 -6.28 11.91 7.52
C MET A 225 -5.62 13.24 7.19
N LYS A 226 -4.29 13.29 7.26
CA LYS A 226 -3.50 14.51 7.00
C LYS A 226 -3.32 14.77 5.50
N GLN A 227 -4.44 14.92 4.80
CA GLN A 227 -4.51 15.27 3.39
C GLN A 227 -5.86 15.93 3.05
N ALA A 228 -5.95 16.57 1.89
CA ALA A 228 -7.22 17.08 1.37
C ALA A 228 -8.22 15.94 1.07
N CYS A 229 -9.53 16.21 1.23
CA CYS A 229 -10.57 15.20 0.98
C CYS A 229 -10.63 14.74 -0.48
N SER A 230 -10.27 15.60 -1.44
CA SER A 230 -10.17 15.23 -2.85
C SER A 230 -9.16 14.11 -3.09
N LYS A 231 -8.04 14.08 -2.35
CA LYS A 231 -7.08 12.97 -2.44
C LYS A 231 -7.64 11.66 -1.88
N TYR A 232 -8.50 11.73 -0.86
CA TYR A 232 -9.16 10.53 -0.32
C TYR A 232 -10.20 9.97 -1.30
N GLN A 233 -11.01 10.82 -1.94
CA GLN A 233 -11.97 10.42 -2.96
C GLN A 233 -11.30 9.70 -4.13
N GLN A 234 -10.18 10.24 -4.61
CA GLN A 234 -9.43 9.65 -5.72
C GLN A 234 -8.97 8.22 -5.45
N ILE A 235 -8.74 7.82 -4.19
CA ILE A 235 -8.37 6.43 -3.84
C ILE A 235 -9.52 5.46 -4.17
N PHE A 236 -10.77 5.89 -4.00
CA PHE A 236 -11.94 5.08 -4.33
C PHE A 236 -12.27 5.13 -5.82
N GLU A 237 -12.09 6.29 -6.45
CA GLU A 237 -12.35 6.46 -7.89
C GLU A 237 -11.27 5.79 -8.75
N SER A 238 -10.00 5.77 -8.34
CA SER A 238 -8.91 5.12 -9.08
C SER A 238 -9.05 3.60 -9.09
N SER A 239 -9.73 3.02 -8.10
CA SER A 239 -10.09 1.59 -8.13
C SER A 239 -11.18 1.25 -9.16
N ALA A 240 -11.86 2.27 -9.72
CA ALA A 240 -12.93 2.09 -10.70
C ALA A 240 -12.54 2.48 -12.14
N ALA A 241 -11.45 3.23 -12.35
CA ALA A 241 -11.14 3.88 -13.62
C ALA A 241 -9.96 3.28 -14.41
N ASP A 242 -9.19 2.34 -13.86
CA ASP A 242 -7.96 1.83 -14.51
C ASP A 242 -8.19 0.70 -15.54
N ASP A 243 -9.39 0.58 -16.09
CA ASP A 243 -9.77 -0.53 -16.99
C ASP A 243 -10.41 -0.07 -18.31
N GLN A 244 -9.92 1.05 -18.87
CA GLN A 244 -10.30 1.48 -20.23
C GLN A 244 -9.14 1.75 -21.17
N ASN A 245 -7.90 1.35 -20.86
CA ASN A 245 -6.84 1.49 -21.86
C ASN A 245 -5.68 0.49 -21.67
N SER A 246 -5.91 -0.79 -21.97
CA SER A 246 -4.85 -1.64 -22.49
C SER A 246 -5.41 -2.62 -23.51
N GLY A 247 -4.74 -2.66 -24.66
CA GLY A 247 -5.13 -3.47 -25.80
C GLY A 247 -5.11 -4.96 -25.48
N THR A 248 -5.90 -5.66 -26.29
CA THR A 248 -5.87 -7.10 -26.51
C THR A 248 -4.50 -7.73 -26.26
N ASP A 249 -4.35 -8.42 -25.14
CA ASP A 249 -3.60 -9.67 -25.09
C ASP A 249 -4.19 -10.57 -23.99
N ASP A 250 -4.69 -11.68 -24.49
CA ASP A 250 -5.13 -12.91 -23.84
C ASP A 250 -4.29 -13.25 -22.59
N LEU A 251 -4.91 -13.25 -21.39
CA LEU A 251 -4.53 -14.04 -20.21
C LEU A 251 -5.44 -13.76 -18.99
N THR A 252 -6.36 -14.72 -18.74
CA THR A 252 -7.09 -15.04 -17.49
C THR A 252 -8.04 -13.99 -16.89
N ASP A 253 -9.34 -14.19 -17.16
CA ASP A 253 -10.49 -13.56 -16.48
C ASP A 253 -10.47 -13.83 -14.97
N GLN A 254 -9.96 -12.89 -14.18
CA GLN A 254 -10.30 -12.81 -12.75
C GLN A 254 -11.60 -12.01 -12.60
N GLU A 255 -12.67 -12.68 -12.20
CA GLU A 255 -14.00 -12.09 -11.98
C GLU A 255 -13.93 -11.07 -10.80
N VAL A 256 -13.74 -9.78 -11.10
CA VAL A 256 -13.73 -8.70 -10.09
C VAL A 256 -15.14 -8.49 -9.55
N GLN A 257 -15.31 -8.58 -8.22
CA GLN A 257 -16.57 -8.33 -7.52
C GLN A 257 -16.64 -6.93 -6.91
N TYR A 258 -17.77 -6.24 -7.12
CA TYR A 258 -18.12 -4.93 -6.57
C TYR A 258 -19.22 -5.06 -5.52
N GLN A 259 -19.16 -4.30 -4.42
CA GLN A 259 -20.17 -4.32 -3.35
C GLN A 259 -21.21 -3.20 -3.54
N CYS A 260 -22.49 -3.49 -3.29
CA CYS A 260 -23.51 -2.45 -3.30
C CYS A 260 -23.45 -1.60 -2.02
N SER A 261 -23.63 -0.28 -2.18
CA SER A 261 -23.71 0.65 -1.05
C SER A 261 -24.93 0.42 -0.16
N LEU A 262 -24.83 0.79 1.12
CA LEU A 262 -25.96 0.77 2.08
C LEU A 262 -27.07 1.76 1.69
N ASN A 263 -26.69 2.91 1.11
CA ASN A 263 -27.62 3.88 0.54
C ASN A 263 -28.03 3.41 -0.86
N ARG A 264 -29.19 2.75 -0.93
CA ARG A 264 -29.75 2.19 -2.16
C ARG A 264 -30.30 3.29 -3.07
N PRO A 265 -30.09 3.21 -4.40
CA PRO A 265 -30.71 4.15 -5.33
C PRO A 265 -32.24 4.04 -5.23
N THR A 266 -32.95 5.14 -5.47
CA THR A 266 -34.44 5.16 -5.50
C THR A 266 -35.00 5.00 -6.91
N SER A 267 -34.18 5.25 -7.93
CA SER A 267 -34.51 5.13 -9.35
C SER A 267 -33.24 4.90 -10.14
N CYS A 268 -33.32 4.12 -11.21
CA CYS A 268 -32.21 3.84 -12.11
C CYS A 268 -32.56 4.28 -13.53
N ASP A 269 -31.53 4.61 -14.30
CA ASP A 269 -31.68 4.77 -15.75
C ASP A 269 -31.81 3.42 -16.46
N ASP A 270 -32.20 3.48 -17.74
CA ASP A 270 -32.37 2.32 -18.60
C ASP A 270 -31.10 2.01 -19.42
N ASN A 271 -29.93 2.51 -19.03
CA ASN A 271 -28.69 2.21 -19.74
C ASN A 271 -28.36 0.72 -19.55
N VAL A 272 -28.01 0.02 -20.62
CA VAL A 272 -27.75 -1.42 -20.57
C VAL A 272 -26.25 -1.68 -20.47
N ASN A 273 -25.80 -1.99 -19.26
CA ASN A 273 -24.47 -2.47 -18.90
C ASN A 273 -24.64 -3.75 -18.08
N GLU A 274 -24.89 -4.89 -18.73
CA GLU A 274 -25.29 -6.13 -18.02
C GLU A 274 -24.32 -6.50 -16.89
N VAL A 275 -24.88 -6.86 -15.72
CA VAL A 275 -24.13 -7.28 -14.54
C VAL A 275 -24.72 -8.56 -13.94
N CYS A 276 -23.87 -9.35 -13.29
CA CYS A 276 -24.26 -10.51 -12.53
C CYS A 276 -24.19 -10.21 -11.03
N ALA A 277 -25.34 -10.12 -10.38
CA ALA A 277 -25.43 -9.82 -8.97
C ALA A 277 -25.49 -11.08 -8.10
N SER A 278 -24.76 -11.07 -6.99
CA SER A 278 -24.85 -12.08 -5.93
C SER A 278 -25.82 -11.60 -4.86
N GLN A 279 -26.84 -12.41 -4.58
CA GLN A 279 -27.90 -12.10 -3.61
C GLN A 279 -28.14 -13.29 -2.67
N LYS A 280 -28.72 -13.04 -1.49
CA LYS A 280 -29.00 -14.09 -0.50
C LYS A 280 -30.33 -14.80 -0.79
N CYS A 281 -30.28 -16.07 -1.20
CA CYS A 281 -31.44 -16.93 -1.42
C CYS A 281 -31.49 -18.06 -0.36
N ASN A 282 -32.41 -18.01 0.60
CA ASN A 282 -32.68 -19.11 1.56
C ASN A 282 -31.38 -19.74 2.13
N ASP A 283 -30.53 -18.90 2.73
CA ASP A 283 -29.21 -19.25 3.30
C ASP A 283 -28.10 -19.68 2.32
N THR A 284 -28.34 -19.57 1.01
CA THR A 284 -27.32 -19.74 -0.04
C THR A 284 -27.12 -18.44 -0.82
N VAL A 285 -25.99 -18.34 -1.55
CA VAL A 285 -25.73 -17.22 -2.48
C VAL A 285 -26.19 -17.65 -3.86
N CYS A 286 -27.06 -16.85 -4.47
CA CYS A 286 -27.56 -17.07 -5.83
C CYS A 286 -27.12 -15.91 -6.73
N LYS A 287 -26.85 -16.23 -8.00
CA LYS A 287 -26.47 -15.27 -9.05
C LYS A 287 -27.75 -14.85 -9.83
N LYS A 288 -27.95 -13.56 -10.08
CA LYS A 288 -29.07 -12.99 -10.86
C LYS A 288 -28.58 -11.87 -11.78
N GLU A 289 -29.04 -11.88 -13.01
CA GLU A 289 -28.66 -10.88 -14.02
C GLU A 289 -29.52 -9.61 -13.91
N TYR A 290 -28.89 -8.46 -14.11
CA TYR A 290 -29.54 -7.15 -14.19
C TYR A 290 -29.03 -6.37 -15.39
N SER A 291 -29.83 -5.41 -15.87
CA SER A 291 -29.45 -4.61 -17.05
C SER A 291 -28.32 -3.63 -16.76
N ASN A 292 -28.14 -3.19 -15.51
CA ASN A 292 -27.02 -2.34 -15.08
C ASN A 292 -26.75 -2.46 -13.57
N GLU A 293 -25.64 -1.90 -13.14
CA GLU A 293 -25.19 -1.84 -11.75
C GLU A 293 -26.20 -1.16 -10.82
N CYS A 294 -26.88 -0.11 -11.30
CA CYS A 294 -27.89 0.58 -10.50
C CYS A 294 -29.07 -0.34 -10.20
N GLN A 295 -29.59 -1.05 -11.22
CA GLN A 295 -30.70 -1.99 -11.05
C GLN A 295 -30.32 -3.17 -10.16
N ALA A 296 -29.08 -3.67 -10.26
CA ALA A 296 -28.57 -4.71 -9.37
C ALA A 296 -28.58 -4.22 -7.91
N CYS A 297 -28.08 -3.00 -7.67
CA CYS A 297 -28.04 -2.43 -6.32
C CYS A 297 -29.37 -1.82 -5.85
N LEU A 298 -30.35 -1.61 -6.72
CA LEU A 298 -31.72 -1.23 -6.37
C LEU A 298 -32.44 -2.39 -5.64
N ASP A 299 -32.12 -3.64 -6.00
CA ASP A 299 -32.64 -4.81 -5.29
C ASP A 299 -31.96 -4.93 -3.90
N SER A 300 -32.79 -4.86 -2.87
CA SER A 300 -32.35 -4.96 -1.47
C SER A 300 -31.68 -6.29 -1.12
N ALA A 301 -31.94 -7.36 -1.89
CA ALA A 301 -31.35 -8.68 -1.65
C ALA A 301 -29.91 -8.80 -2.17
N THR A 302 -29.50 -7.92 -3.10
CA THR A 302 -28.18 -7.92 -3.72
C THR A 302 -27.12 -7.39 -2.76
N THR A 303 -26.07 -8.17 -2.52
CA THR A 303 -24.90 -7.76 -1.74
C THR A 303 -23.77 -7.25 -2.63
N SER A 304 -23.52 -7.93 -3.74
CA SER A 304 -22.43 -7.63 -4.66
C SER A 304 -22.79 -7.92 -6.10
N TYR A 305 -21.98 -7.46 -7.06
CA TYR A 305 -22.12 -7.75 -8.48
C TYR A 305 -20.77 -7.84 -9.19
N SER A 306 -20.71 -8.58 -10.29
CA SER A 306 -19.62 -8.58 -11.27
C SER A 306 -20.13 -8.05 -12.61
N LYS A 307 -19.24 -7.50 -13.45
CA LYS A 307 -19.62 -7.04 -14.79
C LYS A 307 -19.85 -8.24 -15.71
N GLY A 308 -20.82 -8.14 -16.61
CA GLY A 308 -21.17 -9.18 -17.55
C GLY A 308 -22.29 -10.11 -17.07
N LYS A 309 -22.55 -11.16 -17.85
CA LYS A 309 -23.60 -12.15 -17.57
C LYS A 309 -23.18 -13.09 -16.45
N CYS A 310 -24.17 -13.73 -15.83
CA CYS A 310 -23.86 -14.73 -14.84
C CYS A 310 -23.30 -15.96 -15.53
N ASP A 311 -22.06 -16.32 -15.22
CA ASP A 311 -21.53 -17.61 -15.60
C ASP A 311 -22.47 -18.70 -15.08
N VAL A 312 -23.17 -19.34 -16.01
CA VAL A 312 -23.85 -20.59 -15.78
C VAL A 312 -22.76 -21.60 -15.49
N ALA A 313 -22.35 -21.65 -14.21
CA ALA A 313 -21.46 -22.66 -13.69
C ALA A 313 -21.98 -24.00 -14.22
N SER A 314 -21.21 -24.58 -15.13
CA SER A 314 -21.47 -25.86 -15.75
C SER A 314 -21.49 -26.88 -14.62
N SER A 315 -22.69 -27.15 -14.11
CA SER A 315 -22.96 -28.10 -13.04
C SER A 315 -22.37 -29.46 -13.43
N GLY A 316 -21.15 -29.70 -12.97
CA GLY A 316 -20.41 -30.96 -12.88
C GLY A 316 -20.87 -32.10 -13.78
N THR A 317 -20.34 -32.17 -15.00
CA THR A 317 -20.18 -33.45 -15.68
C THR A 317 -18.79 -34.00 -15.32
N LEU A 318 -18.75 -34.86 -14.31
CA LEU A 318 -17.60 -35.68 -13.91
C LEU A 318 -17.17 -36.59 -15.09
N LEU A 319 -16.31 -36.10 -15.97
CA LEU A 319 -15.61 -36.92 -16.96
C LEU A 319 -14.30 -37.40 -16.33
N GLY A 320 -14.34 -38.65 -15.84
CA GLY A 320 -13.17 -39.36 -15.36
C GLY A 320 -12.14 -39.54 -16.45
N VAL A 321 -10.97 -38.92 -16.27
CA VAL A 321 -9.80 -39.14 -17.12
C VAL A 321 -8.99 -40.27 -16.52
N ALA A 322 -9.19 -41.45 -17.11
CA ALA A 322 -8.24 -42.54 -17.08
C ALA A 322 -6.98 -42.14 -17.84
N PHE A 323 -5.88 -41.79 -17.16
CA PHE A 323 -4.55 -41.83 -17.74
C PHE A 323 -3.50 -41.97 -16.62
N ILE A 324 -2.40 -42.64 -16.96
CA ILE A 324 -1.21 -42.97 -16.14
C ILE A 324 -1.24 -44.37 -15.50
N ILE A 325 -1.28 -45.39 -16.36
CA ILE A 325 -0.42 -46.57 -16.20
C ILE A 325 0.19 -46.83 -17.58
N HIS A 326 1.29 -46.16 -17.94
CA HIS A 326 2.20 -46.57 -19.02
C HIS A 326 3.53 -45.81 -18.91
N LEU A 327 4.23 -45.99 -17.79
CA LEU A 327 5.65 -45.61 -17.65
C LEU A 327 6.35 -46.59 -16.71
N PHE A 328 6.36 -47.86 -17.12
CA PHE A 328 7.30 -48.89 -16.68
C PHE A 328 7.53 -49.84 -17.85
N ILE A 329 8.19 -49.33 -18.90
CA ILE A 329 9.02 -50.09 -19.84
C ILE A 329 10.25 -49.24 -20.13
#